data_AF-A0A0B7J379-F1
#
_entry.id   AF-A0A0B7J379-F1
#
_cell.length_a   1.000
_cell.length_b   1.000
_cell.length_c   1.000
_cell.angle_alpha   90.00
_cell.angle_beta   90.00
_cell.angle_gamma   90.00
#
_symmetry.space_group_name_H-M   'P 1'
#
loop_
_entity.id
_entity.type
_entity.pdbx_description
1 polymer ?
#
loop_
_entity_poly.entity_id
_entity_poly.type
_entity_poly.pdbx_seq_one_letter_code
_entity_poly.pdbx_strand_id
1 'polypeptide(L)'
;MIIFSIVFFKTVSVLLSVVIGFLAGKYSNVERDSISSLLFYFISPIVFFTIPASTTLTLSALSVTVVTFVIATLLSLFSYYFFGKFWQDHTRNIIALSAGTANGGYFMLPIAAALFDDYTLSIYMMAVIGVNIYECSVGFYICMRSFANTTDSILKVVKLPILNAFFLGCLFSFCGFTLPDFLDDFIYNMKGSFSILGMVMVGLALSSLQKFEVDIKFTFATFAAKFLFYPLGVGLFIMFDHFVTKWYNNDYYNALKLLSTAPLAANTIVIANLQKFYPEKVAATVFLSLLFVVIYMPTMVSIFLSDLN
;
A
#
# COMPACT_ATOMS: atom_id res chain seq x y z
N MET A 1 3.31 -6.60 -24.71
CA MET A 1 4.23 -7.65 -24.21
C MET A 1 5.36 -7.07 -23.36
N ILE A 2 5.92 -5.89 -23.70
CA ILE A 2 7.01 -5.27 -22.93
C ILE A 2 6.59 -4.90 -21.50
N ILE A 3 5.46 -4.18 -21.32
CA ILE A 3 4.95 -3.80 -19.99
C ILE A 3 4.72 -5.05 -19.11
N PHE A 4 4.08 -6.09 -19.65
CA PHE A 4 3.89 -7.35 -18.92
C PHE A 4 5.22 -7.89 -18.38
N SER A 5 6.23 -8.03 -19.23
CA SER A 5 7.54 -8.56 -18.83
C SER A 5 8.22 -7.69 -17.77
N ILE A 6 8.18 -6.35 -17.93
CA ILE A 6 8.75 -5.41 -16.96
C ILE A 6 8.09 -5.61 -15.59
N VAL A 7 6.76 -5.57 -15.52
CA VAL A 7 6.00 -5.70 -14.26
C VAL A 7 6.18 -7.09 -13.66
N PHE A 8 6.21 -8.13 -14.48
CA PHE A 8 6.43 -9.52 -14.05
C PHE A 8 7.80 -9.68 -13.37
N PHE A 9 8.89 -9.29 -14.04
CA PHE A 9 10.22 -9.43 -13.47
C PHE A 9 10.45 -8.52 -12.27
N LYS A 10 9.88 -7.31 -12.25
CA LYS A 10 9.92 -6.44 -11.06
C LYS A 10 9.17 -7.05 -9.90
N THR A 11 7.99 -7.62 -10.13
CA THR A 11 7.22 -8.33 -9.10
C THR A 11 8.02 -9.49 -8.52
N VAL A 12 8.62 -10.33 -9.38
CA VAL A 12 9.48 -11.45 -8.94
C VAL A 12 10.66 -10.94 -8.13
N SER A 13 11.32 -9.87 -8.59
CA SER A 13 12.45 -9.25 -7.89
C SER A 13 12.09 -8.79 -6.48
N VAL A 14 10.91 -8.18 -6.30
CA VAL A 14 10.41 -7.73 -4.99
C VAL A 14 10.13 -8.91 -4.05
N LEU A 15 9.66 -10.05 -4.59
CA LEU A 15 9.44 -11.27 -3.79
C LEU A 15 10.74 -11.94 -3.33
N LEU A 16 11.87 -11.72 -4.00
CA LEU A 16 13.17 -12.20 -3.51
C LEU A 16 13.50 -11.60 -2.13
N SER A 17 13.10 -10.35 -1.86
CA SER A 17 13.27 -9.73 -0.54
C SER A 17 12.45 -10.43 0.54
N VAL A 18 11.27 -10.97 0.21
CA VAL A 18 10.47 -11.79 1.14
C VAL A 18 11.21 -13.09 1.47
N VAL A 19 11.80 -13.74 0.46
CA VAL A 19 12.61 -14.95 0.67
C VAL A 19 13.80 -14.65 1.58
N ILE A 20 14.53 -13.57 1.31
CA ILE A 20 15.66 -13.13 2.16
C ILE A 20 15.19 -12.93 3.61
N GLY A 21 14.08 -12.20 3.82
CA GLY A 21 13.55 -11.98 5.16
C GLY A 21 13.14 -13.28 5.87
N PHE A 22 12.51 -14.20 5.15
CA PHE A 22 12.14 -15.51 5.70
C PHE A 22 13.37 -16.32 6.12
N LEU A 23 14.40 -16.38 5.28
CA LEU A 23 15.65 -17.08 5.57
C LEU A 23 16.39 -16.43 6.76
N ALA A 24 16.45 -15.10 6.79
CA ALA A 24 17.09 -14.35 7.86
C ALA A 24 16.43 -14.58 9.23
N GLY A 25 15.09 -14.59 9.27
CA GLY A 25 14.37 -14.90 10.51
C GLY A 25 14.52 -16.36 10.93
N LYS A 26 14.52 -17.29 9.98
CA LYS A 26 14.60 -18.73 10.27
C LYS A 26 15.99 -19.22 10.67
N TYR A 27 17.05 -18.68 10.05
CA TYR A 27 18.42 -19.20 10.22
C TYR A 27 19.36 -18.25 10.95
N SER A 28 19.04 -16.97 11.05
CA SER A 28 19.93 -15.96 11.63
C SER A 28 19.28 -15.17 12.79
N ASN A 29 18.07 -15.56 13.22
CA ASN A 29 17.33 -14.93 14.32
C ASN A 29 17.26 -13.39 14.20
N VAL A 30 17.16 -12.88 12.98
CA VAL A 30 17.08 -11.43 12.76
C VAL A 30 15.80 -10.90 13.38
N GLU A 31 15.95 -9.93 14.28
CA GLU A 31 14.82 -9.33 14.99
C GLU A 31 14.05 -8.37 14.09
N ARG A 32 12.74 -8.62 14.00
CA ARG A 32 11.79 -7.80 13.25
C ARG A 32 11.77 -6.34 13.73
N ASP A 33 11.81 -6.11 15.04
CA ASP A 33 11.58 -4.79 15.62
C ASP A 33 12.70 -3.80 15.27
N SER A 34 13.94 -4.28 15.18
CA SER A 34 15.10 -3.49 14.77
C SER A 34 14.96 -2.96 13.35
N ILE A 35 14.60 -3.83 12.39
CA ILE A 35 14.37 -3.42 11.00
C ILE A 35 13.16 -2.49 10.90
N SER A 36 12.08 -2.80 11.63
CA SER A 36 10.87 -1.99 11.63
C SER A 36 11.10 -0.57 12.13
N SER A 37 11.93 -0.40 13.16
CA SER A 37 12.23 0.89 13.76
C SER A 37 13.06 1.76 12.82
N LEU A 38 14.11 1.18 12.22
CA LEU A 38 14.90 1.87 11.20
C LEU A 38 14.05 2.29 10.01
N LEU A 39 13.20 1.37 9.53
CA LEU A 39 12.32 1.60 8.38
C LEU A 39 11.30 2.70 8.68
N PHE A 40 10.60 2.62 9.81
CA PHE A 40 9.49 3.51 10.14
C PHE A 40 9.94 4.92 10.54
N TYR A 41 11.02 5.05 11.33
CA TYR A 41 11.44 6.34 11.86
C TYR A 41 12.43 7.10 10.96
N PHE A 42 13.15 6.42 10.07
CA PHE A 42 14.20 7.06 9.27
C PHE A 42 13.97 6.89 7.77
N ILE A 43 13.90 5.66 7.28
CA ILE A 43 13.88 5.41 5.83
C ILE A 43 12.56 5.86 5.20
N SER A 44 11.42 5.49 5.78
CA SER A 44 10.10 5.85 5.23
C SER A 44 9.89 7.37 5.19
N PRO A 45 10.20 8.14 6.26
CA PRO A 45 10.14 9.60 6.21
C PRO A 45 10.99 10.21 5.09
N ILE A 46 12.23 9.75 4.91
CA ILE A 46 13.10 10.25 3.82
C ILE A 46 12.47 9.99 2.45
N VAL A 47 12.00 8.76 2.20
CA VAL A 47 11.40 8.40 0.91
C VAL A 47 10.13 9.21 0.64
N PHE A 48 9.28 9.40 1.66
CA PHE A 48 8.02 10.12 1.49
C PHE A 48 8.18 11.64 1.44
N PHE A 49 9.26 12.20 1.99
CA PHE A 49 9.63 13.60 1.79
C PHE A 49 10.20 13.83 0.37
N THR A 50 11.13 12.98 -0.04
CA THR A 50 11.91 13.19 -1.28
C THR A 50 11.06 13.11 -2.54
N ILE A 51 10.08 12.20 -2.59
CA ILE A 51 9.24 12.04 -3.79
C ILE A 51 8.49 13.33 -4.16
N PRO A 52 7.64 13.92 -3.29
CA PRO A 52 6.99 15.18 -3.60
C PRO A 52 7.99 16.34 -3.77
N ALA A 53 9.12 16.34 -3.05
CA ALA A 53 10.15 17.36 -3.16
C ALA A 53 10.96 17.31 -4.48
N SER A 54 10.94 16.18 -5.19
CA SER A 54 11.59 16.00 -6.51
C SER A 54 10.71 16.42 -7.68
N THR A 55 9.49 16.91 -7.46
CA THR A 55 8.57 17.31 -8.54
C THR A 55 7.96 18.69 -8.30
N THR A 56 7.27 19.22 -9.32
CA THR A 56 6.46 20.44 -9.20
C THR A 56 5.01 20.04 -8.92
N LEU A 57 4.61 20.09 -7.64
CA LEU A 57 3.28 19.67 -7.26
C LEU A 57 2.21 20.69 -7.65
N THR A 58 1.09 20.16 -8.11
CA THR A 58 -0.14 20.94 -8.30
C THR A 58 -1.10 20.68 -7.16
N LEU A 59 -1.99 21.64 -6.87
CA LEU A 59 -3.03 21.46 -5.86
C LEU A 59 -3.96 20.28 -6.18
N SER A 60 -4.12 19.95 -7.47
CA SER A 60 -4.83 18.77 -7.95
C SER A 60 -4.17 17.46 -7.50
N ALA A 61 -2.84 17.42 -7.35
CA ALA A 61 -2.16 16.21 -6.88
C ALA A 61 -2.55 15.85 -5.44
N LEU A 62 -2.83 16.86 -4.59
CA LEU A 62 -3.30 16.65 -3.22
C LEU A 62 -4.74 16.10 -3.15
N SER A 63 -5.61 16.42 -4.12
CA SER A 63 -6.97 15.90 -4.09
C SER A 63 -7.02 14.38 -4.32
N VAL A 64 -5.99 13.80 -4.93
CA VAL A 64 -5.88 12.34 -5.09
C VAL A 64 -5.79 11.64 -3.74
N THR A 65 -5.09 12.23 -2.77
CA THR A 65 -5.03 11.72 -1.40
C THR A 65 -6.43 11.64 -0.77
N VAL A 66 -7.26 12.67 -0.98
CA VAL A 66 -8.64 12.69 -0.48
C VAL A 66 -9.48 11.63 -1.20
N VAL A 67 -9.37 11.55 -2.53
CA VAL A 67 -10.09 10.57 -3.34
C VAL A 67 -9.77 9.14 -2.92
N THR A 68 -8.49 8.78 -2.77
CA THR A 68 -8.14 7.41 -2.37
C THR A 68 -8.50 7.10 -0.93
N PHE A 69 -8.42 8.06 -0.02
CA PHE A 69 -8.96 7.92 1.34
C PHE A 69 -10.47 7.60 1.32
N VAL A 70 -11.24 8.33 0.50
CA VAL A 70 -12.69 8.13 0.36
C VAL A 70 -12.98 6.77 -0.27
N ILE A 71 -12.31 6.39 -1.37
CA ILE A 71 -12.49 5.08 -2.02
C ILE A 71 -12.17 3.95 -1.04
N ALA A 72 -11.03 4.03 -0.34
CA ALA A 72 -10.62 3.03 0.65
C ALA A 72 -11.65 2.91 1.80
N THR A 73 -12.16 4.04 2.27
CA THR A 73 -13.21 4.08 3.31
C THR A 73 -14.52 3.46 2.82
N LEU A 74 -14.98 3.80 1.61
CA LEU A 74 -16.20 3.25 1.03
C LEU A 74 -16.08 1.73 0.80
N LEU A 75 -14.93 1.27 0.29
CA LEU A 75 -14.65 -0.16 0.13
C LEU A 75 -14.61 -0.90 1.47
N SER A 76 -14.06 -0.27 2.50
CA SER A 76 -14.05 -0.81 3.86
C SER A 76 -15.46 -0.96 4.41
N LEU A 77 -16.27 0.09 4.34
CA LEU A 77 -17.65 0.07 4.80
C LEU A 77 -18.49 -0.93 4.01
N PHE A 78 -18.36 -0.94 2.69
CA PHE A 78 -19.01 -1.94 1.84
C PHE A 78 -18.63 -3.36 2.27
N SER A 79 -17.34 -3.63 2.43
CA SER A 79 -16.85 -4.95 2.85
C SER A 79 -17.34 -5.32 4.24
N TYR A 80 -17.38 -4.37 5.18
CA TYR A 80 -17.90 -4.57 6.52
C TYR A 80 -19.36 -5.02 6.50
N TYR A 81 -20.23 -4.34 5.75
CA TYR A 81 -21.65 -4.70 5.66
C TYR A 81 -21.91 -5.93 4.80
N PHE A 82 -21.18 -6.10 3.70
CA PHE A 82 -21.35 -7.21 2.78
C PHE A 82 -20.87 -8.53 3.39
N PHE A 83 -19.61 -8.58 3.84
CA PHE A 83 -19.04 -9.78 4.48
C PHE A 83 -19.52 -9.95 5.92
N GLY A 84 -20.00 -8.88 6.56
CA GLY A 84 -20.70 -8.94 7.84
C GLY A 84 -21.98 -9.77 7.82
N LYS A 85 -22.51 -10.16 6.65
CA LYS A 85 -23.61 -11.13 6.55
C LYS A 85 -23.14 -12.57 6.80
N PHE A 86 -21.86 -12.86 6.56
CA PHE A 86 -21.26 -14.20 6.67
C PHE A 86 -20.42 -14.37 7.94
N TRP A 87 -19.85 -13.28 8.47
CA TRP A 87 -19.07 -13.27 9.71
C TRP A 87 -19.57 -12.21 10.69
N GLN A 88 -19.86 -12.61 11.92
CA GLN A 88 -20.26 -11.70 13.01
C GLN A 88 -19.15 -11.44 14.03
N ASP A 89 -18.00 -12.08 13.87
CA ASP A 89 -16.84 -11.96 14.75
C ASP A 89 -15.81 -10.93 14.21
N HIS A 90 -14.63 -10.89 14.82
CA HIS A 90 -13.53 -10.01 14.42
C HIS A 90 -13.06 -10.23 12.97
N THR A 91 -13.40 -11.36 12.34
CA THR A 91 -13.08 -11.64 10.93
C THR A 91 -13.62 -10.56 10.02
N ARG A 92 -14.87 -10.11 10.22
CA ARG A 92 -15.47 -9.06 9.38
C ARG A 92 -14.69 -7.75 9.45
N ASN A 93 -14.16 -7.43 10.63
CA ASN A 93 -13.46 -6.17 10.87
C ASN A 93 -12.12 -6.16 10.13
N ILE A 94 -11.40 -7.30 10.13
CA ILE A 94 -10.12 -7.43 9.42
C ILE A 94 -10.34 -7.51 7.91
N ILE A 95 -11.40 -8.17 7.43
CA ILE A 95 -11.77 -8.12 5.99
C ILE A 95 -12.04 -6.66 5.58
N ALA A 96 -12.83 -5.92 6.38
CA ALA A 96 -13.14 -4.52 6.11
C ALA A 96 -11.89 -3.63 6.10
N LEU A 97 -10.99 -3.78 7.07
CA LEU A 97 -9.69 -3.11 7.08
C LEU A 97 -8.94 -3.42 5.77
N SER A 98 -8.74 -4.71 5.50
CA SER A 98 -7.95 -5.22 4.38
C SER A 98 -8.46 -4.72 3.03
N ALA A 99 -9.78 -4.58 2.87
CA ALA A 99 -10.43 -4.11 1.64
C ALA A 99 -9.97 -2.71 1.21
N GLY A 100 -9.78 -1.80 2.16
CA GLY A 100 -9.33 -0.43 1.87
C GLY A 100 -7.81 -0.25 1.90
N THR A 101 -7.06 -1.19 2.48
CA THR A 101 -5.59 -1.12 2.55
C THR A 101 -4.91 -1.66 1.28
N ALA A 102 -3.63 -1.35 1.09
CA ALA A 102 -2.82 -1.84 -0.01
C ALA A 102 -1.35 -1.93 0.41
N ASN A 103 -0.58 -2.87 -0.16
CA ASN A 103 0.88 -2.79 -0.09
C ASN A 103 1.42 -1.77 -1.11
N GLY A 104 0.95 -0.52 -1.03
CA GLY A 104 1.23 0.53 -2.02
C GLY A 104 2.62 1.14 -1.91
N GLY A 105 3.27 1.00 -0.74
CA GLY A 105 4.65 1.46 -0.53
C GLY A 105 5.64 0.36 -0.89
N TYR A 106 5.85 -0.59 0.03
CA TYR A 106 6.96 -1.54 -0.04
C TYR A 106 6.97 -2.38 -1.32
N PHE A 107 5.81 -2.92 -1.71
CA PHE A 107 5.73 -3.77 -2.88
C PHE A 107 5.65 -2.97 -4.18
N MET A 108 4.79 -1.96 -4.21
CA MET A 108 4.43 -1.27 -5.45
C MET A 108 5.38 -0.15 -5.85
N LEU A 109 6.13 0.47 -4.93
CA LEU A 109 6.98 1.61 -5.25
C LEU A 109 8.00 1.31 -6.37
N PRO A 110 8.75 0.19 -6.37
CA PRO A 110 9.68 -0.12 -7.45
C PRO A 110 8.98 -0.38 -8.80
N ILE A 111 7.73 -0.84 -8.76
CA ILE A 111 6.92 -1.10 -9.95
C ILE A 111 6.42 0.22 -10.51
N ALA A 112 5.88 1.11 -9.67
CA ALA A 112 5.47 2.45 -10.05
C ALA A 112 6.66 3.25 -10.61
N ALA A 113 7.81 3.24 -9.94
CA ALA A 113 9.02 3.94 -10.39
C ALA A 113 9.60 3.37 -11.69
N ALA A 114 9.28 2.13 -12.07
CA ALA A 114 9.68 1.56 -13.35
C ALA A 114 8.71 1.87 -14.50
N LEU A 115 7.48 2.30 -14.18
CA LEU A 115 6.42 2.57 -15.16
C LEU A 115 6.17 4.07 -15.37
N PHE A 116 6.48 4.89 -14.37
CA PHE A 116 6.06 6.28 -14.30
C PHE A 116 7.27 7.21 -14.25
N ASP A 117 7.09 8.40 -14.83
CA ASP A 117 7.95 9.55 -14.62
C ASP A 117 7.79 10.12 -13.20
N ASP A 118 8.66 11.05 -12.81
CA ASP A 118 8.66 11.60 -11.43
C ASP A 118 7.35 12.30 -11.06
N TYR A 119 6.67 12.91 -12.04
CA TYR A 119 5.37 13.55 -11.83
C TYR A 119 4.28 12.51 -11.53
N THR A 120 4.10 11.50 -12.39
CA THR A 120 3.09 10.46 -12.18
C THR A 120 3.40 9.60 -10.95
N LEU A 121 4.69 9.34 -10.68
CA LEU A 121 5.14 8.66 -9.46
C LEU A 121 4.76 9.46 -8.20
N SER A 122 4.86 10.78 -8.24
CA SER A 122 4.44 11.63 -7.13
C SER A 122 2.94 11.59 -6.91
N ILE A 123 2.13 11.59 -7.98
CA ILE A 123 0.68 11.40 -7.89
C ILE A 123 0.34 10.01 -7.30
N TYR A 124 1.04 8.96 -7.73
CA TYR A 124 0.91 7.63 -7.17
C TYR A 124 1.19 7.61 -5.66
N MET A 125 2.24 8.31 -5.20
CA MET A 125 2.54 8.40 -3.77
C MET A 125 1.49 9.20 -2.98
N MET A 126 0.89 10.23 -3.57
CA MET A 126 -0.26 10.93 -2.98
C MET A 126 -1.45 9.98 -2.79
N ALA A 127 -1.69 9.12 -3.78
CA ALA A 127 -2.70 8.07 -3.72
C ALA A 127 -2.42 7.07 -2.57
N VAL A 128 -1.16 6.64 -2.42
CA VAL A 128 -0.71 5.77 -1.31
C VAL A 128 -0.88 6.43 0.05
N ILE A 129 -0.58 7.73 0.19
CA ILE A 129 -0.81 8.44 1.44
C ILE A 129 -2.29 8.45 1.84
N GLY A 130 -3.21 8.63 0.89
CA GLY A 130 -4.65 8.55 1.21
C GLY A 130 -5.07 7.18 1.75
N VAL A 131 -4.50 6.10 1.20
CA VAL A 131 -4.68 4.75 1.73
C VAL A 131 -4.08 4.60 3.13
N ASN A 132 -2.89 5.14 3.39
CA ASN A 132 -2.26 5.10 4.71
C ASN A 132 -3.04 5.89 5.77
N ILE A 133 -3.59 7.06 5.40
CA ILE A 133 -4.47 7.84 6.28
C ILE A 133 -5.71 7.01 6.61
N TYR A 134 -6.34 6.36 5.63
CA TYR A 134 -7.45 5.44 5.87
C TYR A 134 -7.06 4.31 6.82
N GLU A 135 -5.93 3.64 6.55
CA GLU A 135 -5.44 2.50 7.33
C GLU A 135 -5.29 2.88 8.81
N CYS A 136 -4.69 4.04 9.09
CA CYS A 136 -4.40 4.51 10.44
C CYS A 136 -5.57 5.24 11.12
N SER A 137 -6.66 5.53 10.40
CA SER A 137 -7.85 6.20 10.93
C SER A 137 -9.08 5.29 10.93
N VAL A 138 -9.90 5.35 9.89
CA VAL A 138 -11.18 4.64 9.76
C VAL A 138 -10.97 3.14 9.75
N GLY A 139 -9.99 2.65 8.99
CA GLY A 139 -9.66 1.22 8.93
C GLY A 139 -9.23 0.69 10.30
N PHE A 140 -8.28 1.37 10.95
CA PHE A 140 -7.83 1.03 12.30
C PHE A 140 -8.99 1.05 13.30
N TYR A 141 -9.84 2.07 13.26
CA TYR A 141 -11.00 2.19 14.16
C TYR A 141 -12.02 1.06 13.95
N ILE A 142 -12.35 0.71 12.69
CA ILE A 142 -13.24 -0.42 12.39
C ILE A 142 -12.66 -1.73 12.92
N CYS A 143 -11.35 -1.92 12.75
CA CYS A 143 -10.64 -3.11 13.23
C CYS A 143 -10.59 -3.21 14.75
N MET A 144 -10.33 -2.08 15.42
CA MET A 144 -10.03 -1.98 16.86
C MET A 144 -11.21 -1.43 17.67
N ARG A 145 -12.44 -1.44 17.15
CA ARG A 145 -13.60 -0.72 17.71
C ARG A 145 -13.88 -1.01 19.19
N SER A 146 -13.47 -2.16 19.71
CA SER A 146 -13.59 -2.53 21.13
C SER A 146 -12.49 -1.95 22.04
N PHE A 147 -11.44 -1.35 21.47
CA PHE A 147 -10.21 -0.95 22.18
C PHE A 147 -9.71 0.47 21.90
N ALA A 148 -10.29 1.19 20.92
CA ALA A 148 -9.75 2.48 20.47
C ALA A 148 -10.80 3.60 20.46
N ASN A 149 -10.49 4.74 21.09
CA ASN A 149 -11.26 5.97 20.97
C ASN A 149 -10.93 6.70 19.65
N THR A 150 -11.91 7.38 19.06
CA THR A 150 -11.75 8.13 17.81
C THR A 150 -10.64 9.18 17.89
N THR A 151 -10.53 9.88 19.02
CA THR A 151 -9.48 10.87 19.27
C THR A 151 -8.09 10.26 19.23
N ASP A 152 -7.92 9.04 19.77
CA ASP A 152 -6.63 8.36 19.80
C ASP A 152 -6.19 7.94 18.40
N SER A 153 -7.13 7.51 17.55
CA SER A 153 -6.85 7.20 16.14
C SER A 153 -6.37 8.43 15.37
N ILE A 154 -7.04 9.58 15.56
CA ILE A 154 -6.64 10.85 14.91
C ILE A 154 -5.25 11.29 15.39
N LEU A 155 -5.00 11.24 16.70
CA LEU A 155 -3.72 11.62 17.29
C LEU A 155 -2.58 10.74 16.77
N LYS A 156 -2.82 9.44 16.59
CA LYS A 156 -1.84 8.51 16.00
C LYS A 156 -1.49 8.90 14.57
N VAL A 157 -2.47 9.20 13.73
CA VAL A 157 -2.27 9.60 12.32
C VAL A 157 -1.39 10.84 12.22
N VAL A 158 -1.72 11.91 12.98
CA VAL A 158 -0.96 13.17 12.96
C VAL A 158 0.47 13.00 13.47
N LYS A 159 0.71 12.04 14.36
CA LYS A 159 2.05 11.74 14.89
C LYS A 159 2.89 10.84 13.98
N LEU A 160 2.35 10.34 12.85
CA LEU A 160 3.10 9.46 11.96
C LEU A 160 4.26 10.21 11.28
N PRO A 161 5.53 9.77 11.46
CA PRO A 161 6.68 10.39 10.81
C PRO A 161 6.53 10.45 9.29
N ILE A 162 5.97 9.39 8.68
CA ILE A 162 5.76 9.29 7.23
C ILE A 162 4.82 10.38 6.69
N LEU A 163 3.75 10.68 7.43
CA LEU A 163 2.75 11.67 7.03
C LEU A 163 3.32 13.09 7.17
N ASN A 164 4.02 13.34 8.29
CA ASN A 164 4.67 14.63 8.53
C ASN A 164 5.76 14.91 7.50
N ALA A 165 6.60 13.92 7.19
CA ALA A 165 7.66 14.06 6.18
C ALA A 165 7.07 14.29 4.78
N PHE A 166 5.98 13.61 4.44
CA PHE A 166 5.28 13.83 3.19
C PHE A 166 4.75 15.25 3.05
N PHE A 167 4.06 15.78 4.07
CA PHE A 167 3.57 17.17 4.05
C PHE A 167 4.71 18.19 3.98
N LEU A 168 5.81 17.93 4.68
CA LEU A 168 7.02 18.77 4.57
C LEU A 168 7.58 18.75 3.15
N GLY A 169 7.60 17.60 2.47
CA GLY A 169 8.04 17.49 1.09
C GLY A 169 7.10 18.21 0.12
N CYS A 170 5.80 18.19 0.38
CA CYS A 170 4.82 18.98 -0.37
C CYS A 170 5.07 20.48 -0.21
N LEU A 171 5.25 20.95 1.03
CA LEU A 171 5.58 22.35 1.32
C LEU A 171 6.89 22.77 0.65
N PHE A 172 7.90 21.90 0.66
CA PHE A 172 9.18 22.13 -0.01
C PHE A 172 8.99 22.38 -1.50
N SER A 173 8.22 21.52 -2.18
CA SER A 173 7.86 21.65 -3.59
C SER A 173 7.06 22.92 -3.88
N PHE A 174 6.05 23.26 -3.06
CA PHE A 174 5.24 24.46 -3.25
C PHE A 174 6.00 25.77 -3.04
N CYS A 175 7.04 25.76 -2.21
CA CYS A 175 7.96 26.90 -2.07
C CYS A 175 8.87 27.08 -3.30
N GLY A 176 8.82 26.18 -4.27
CA GLY A 176 9.66 26.22 -5.47
C GLY A 176 11.09 25.77 -5.22
N PHE A 177 11.35 25.08 -4.11
CA PHE A 177 12.67 24.50 -3.86
C PHE A 177 12.85 23.21 -4.64
N THR A 178 14.07 23.00 -5.13
CA THR A 178 14.49 21.76 -5.77
C THR A 178 15.52 21.07 -4.89
N LEU A 179 15.47 19.73 -4.86
CA LEU A 179 16.52 18.96 -4.20
C LEU A 179 17.83 19.10 -4.98
N PRO A 180 18.99 19.29 -4.32
CA PRO A 180 20.28 19.32 -4.99
C PRO A 180 20.64 17.97 -5.64
N ASP A 181 21.14 18.01 -6.87
CA ASP A 181 21.48 16.82 -7.69
C ASP A 181 22.42 15.82 -6.99
N PHE A 182 23.30 16.29 -6.10
CA PHE A 182 24.22 15.39 -5.37
C PHE A 182 23.49 14.37 -4.46
N LEU A 183 22.20 14.59 -4.18
CA LEU A 183 21.37 13.68 -3.38
C LEU A 183 20.71 12.57 -4.21
N ASP A 184 20.78 12.59 -5.54
CA ASP A 184 20.02 11.68 -6.40
C ASP A 184 20.34 10.21 -6.11
N ASP A 185 21.62 9.85 -6.02
CA ASP A 185 22.06 8.49 -5.69
C ASP A 185 21.60 8.07 -4.29
N PHE A 186 21.64 8.99 -3.33
CA PHE A 186 21.17 8.74 -1.97
C PHE A 186 19.66 8.47 -1.96
N ILE A 187 18.87 9.28 -2.67
CA ILE A 187 17.42 9.14 -2.77
C ILE A 187 17.06 7.83 -3.47
N TYR A 188 17.74 7.50 -4.57
CA TYR A 188 17.56 6.25 -5.30
C TYR A 188 17.79 5.04 -4.38
N ASN A 189 18.91 5.04 -3.63
CA ASN A 189 19.22 3.98 -2.68
C ASN A 189 18.23 3.91 -1.51
N MET A 190 17.71 5.05 -1.05
CA MET A 190 16.68 5.09 0.00
C MET A 190 15.34 4.51 -0.48
N LYS A 191 14.89 4.84 -1.69
CA LYS A 191 13.70 4.24 -2.32
C LYS A 191 13.84 2.72 -2.44
N GLY A 192 15.00 2.25 -2.90
CA GLY A 192 15.32 0.82 -2.99
C GLY A 192 15.32 0.13 -1.61
N SER A 193 16.00 0.73 -0.64
CA SER A 193 16.08 0.21 0.74
C SER A 193 14.71 0.14 1.41
N PHE A 194 13.86 1.14 1.21
CA PHE A 194 12.49 1.17 1.73
C PHE A 194 11.68 -0.02 1.24
N SER A 195 11.72 -0.30 -0.07
CA SER A 195 11.02 -1.44 -0.65
C SER A 195 11.59 -2.77 -0.14
N ILE A 196 12.92 -2.95 -0.21
CA ILE A 196 13.59 -4.20 0.17
C ILE A 196 13.32 -4.51 1.65
N LEU A 197 13.57 -3.56 2.55
CA LEU A 197 13.40 -3.79 3.99
C LEU A 197 11.93 -4.00 4.36
N GLY A 198 11.01 -3.28 3.70
CA GLY A 198 9.57 -3.50 3.89
C GLY A 198 9.11 -4.89 3.48
N MET A 199 9.68 -5.47 2.43
CA MET A 199 9.36 -6.83 2.00
C MET A 199 10.13 -7.89 2.80
N VAL A 200 11.34 -7.60 3.26
CA VAL A 200 12.06 -8.41 4.27
C VAL A 200 11.23 -8.53 5.54
N MET A 201 10.59 -7.44 5.99
CA MET A 201 9.68 -7.44 7.14
C MET A 201 8.50 -8.40 6.97
N VAL A 202 7.96 -8.56 5.75
CA VAL A 202 6.96 -9.59 5.44
C VAL A 202 7.56 -10.99 5.60
N GLY A 203 8.75 -11.21 5.04
CA GLY A 203 9.47 -12.49 5.17
C GLY A 203 9.74 -12.88 6.64
N LEU A 204 10.17 -11.92 7.46
CA LEU A 204 10.38 -12.12 8.90
C LEU A 204 9.07 -12.48 9.60
N ALA A 205 7.97 -11.77 9.28
CA ALA A 205 6.66 -12.12 9.82
C ALA A 205 6.26 -13.56 9.46
N LEU A 206 6.52 -14.00 8.22
CA LEU A 206 6.25 -15.38 7.78
C LEU A 206 7.14 -16.41 8.48
N SER A 207 8.41 -16.10 8.77
CA SER A 207 9.30 -17.01 9.49
C SER A 207 8.90 -17.24 10.95
N SER A 208 8.20 -16.28 11.55
CA SER A 208 7.71 -16.38 12.93
C SER A 208 6.44 -17.21 13.09
N LEU A 209 5.81 -17.62 11.97
CA LEU A 209 4.59 -18.43 12.01
C LEU A 209 4.89 -19.85 12.50
N GLN A 210 4.18 -20.28 13.55
CA GLN A 210 4.30 -21.65 14.05
C GLN A 210 3.76 -22.68 13.06
N LYS A 211 2.67 -22.34 12.36
CA LYS A 211 2.02 -23.18 11.34
C LYS A 211 1.54 -22.31 10.19
N PHE A 212 1.70 -22.81 8.97
CA PHE A 212 1.10 -22.21 7.79
C PHE A 212 -0.32 -22.77 7.62
N GLU A 213 -1.32 -21.99 8.00
CA GLU A 213 -2.73 -22.37 7.91
C GLU A 213 -3.48 -21.39 7.01
N VAL A 214 -4.18 -21.91 6.01
CA VAL A 214 -4.96 -21.11 5.06
C VAL A 214 -6.44 -21.26 5.40
N ASP A 215 -7.08 -20.15 5.73
CA ASP A 215 -8.54 -20.09 5.83
C ASP A 215 -9.12 -19.73 4.47
N ILE A 216 -9.64 -20.73 3.76
CA ILE A 216 -10.12 -20.58 2.38
C ILE A 216 -11.22 -19.53 2.28
N LYS A 217 -12.15 -19.48 3.24
CA LYS A 217 -13.30 -18.55 3.18
C LYS A 217 -12.84 -17.12 3.43
N PHE A 218 -11.98 -16.91 4.43
CA PHE A 218 -11.37 -15.60 4.69
C PHE A 218 -10.49 -15.13 3.53
N THR A 219 -9.66 -16.03 2.99
CA THR A 219 -8.78 -15.75 1.85
C THR A 219 -9.61 -15.31 0.65
N PHE A 220 -10.67 -16.05 0.31
CA PHE A 220 -11.56 -15.71 -0.81
C PHE A 220 -12.25 -14.36 -0.61
N ALA A 221 -12.80 -14.09 0.57
CA ALA A 221 -13.45 -12.81 0.87
C ALA A 221 -12.49 -11.63 0.73
N THR A 222 -11.28 -11.77 1.27
CA THR A 222 -10.25 -10.74 1.24
C THR A 222 -9.69 -10.54 -0.19
N PHE A 223 -9.54 -11.62 -0.96
CA PHE A 223 -9.16 -11.56 -2.37
C PHE A 223 -10.25 -10.89 -3.22
N ALA A 224 -11.53 -11.22 -3.01
CA ALA A 224 -12.62 -10.56 -3.71
C ALA A 224 -12.67 -9.06 -3.39
N ALA A 225 -12.51 -8.69 -2.11
CA ALA A 225 -12.37 -7.29 -1.72
C ALA A 225 -11.23 -6.58 -2.45
N LYS A 226 -10.06 -7.21 -2.51
CA LYS A 226 -8.85 -6.55 -3.01
C LYS A 226 -8.68 -6.58 -4.52
N PHE A 227 -8.98 -7.69 -5.18
CA PHE A 227 -8.68 -7.92 -6.59
C PHE A 227 -9.91 -7.82 -7.51
N LEU A 228 -11.11 -7.73 -6.94
CA LEU A 228 -12.35 -7.49 -7.68
C LEU A 228 -12.97 -6.15 -7.29
N PHE A 229 -13.37 -5.96 -6.02
CA PHE A 229 -14.10 -4.76 -5.62
C PHE A 229 -13.23 -3.50 -5.63
N TYR A 230 -11.95 -3.59 -5.28
CA TYR A 230 -11.06 -2.42 -5.32
C TYR A 230 -10.85 -1.88 -6.76
N PRO A 231 -10.41 -2.69 -7.76
CA PRO A 231 -10.34 -2.21 -9.14
C PRO A 231 -11.67 -1.70 -9.69
N LEU A 232 -12.79 -2.32 -9.32
CA LEU A 232 -14.12 -1.83 -9.70
C LEU A 232 -14.43 -0.47 -9.08
N GLY A 233 -14.15 -0.27 -7.79
CA GLY A 233 -14.35 1.02 -7.11
C GLY A 233 -13.52 2.13 -7.74
N VAL A 234 -12.27 1.85 -8.07
CA VAL A 234 -11.40 2.80 -8.80
C VAL A 234 -11.91 3.03 -10.22
N GLY A 235 -12.30 1.99 -10.95
CA GLY A 235 -12.84 2.10 -12.30
C GLY A 235 -14.13 2.93 -12.37
N LEU A 236 -15.04 2.74 -11.41
CA LEU A 236 -16.26 3.53 -11.28
C LEU A 236 -15.94 5.01 -11.00
N PHE A 237 -14.97 5.29 -10.12
CA PHE A 237 -14.52 6.66 -9.88
C PHE A 237 -13.92 7.30 -11.15
N ILE A 238 -13.02 6.60 -11.84
CA ILE A 238 -12.40 7.09 -13.09
C ILE A 238 -13.47 7.35 -14.15
N MET A 239 -14.43 6.44 -14.31
CA MET A 239 -15.54 6.63 -15.25
C MET A 239 -16.39 7.86 -14.88
N PHE A 240 -16.72 8.01 -13.61
CA PHE A 240 -17.45 9.19 -13.13
C PHE A 240 -16.67 10.48 -13.40
N ASP A 241 -15.38 10.52 -13.06
CA ASP A 241 -14.58 11.72 -13.27
C ASP A 241 -14.42 12.05 -14.76
N HIS A 242 -14.14 11.05 -15.60
CA HIS A 242 -13.95 11.25 -17.03
C HIS A 242 -15.18 11.85 -17.74
N PHE A 243 -16.39 11.43 -17.35
CA PHE A 243 -17.63 11.90 -17.98
C PHE A 243 -18.26 13.11 -17.31
N VAL A 244 -18.07 13.29 -15.99
CA VAL A 244 -18.81 14.31 -15.21
C VAL A 244 -17.91 15.47 -14.78
N THR A 245 -16.91 15.22 -13.94
CA THR A 245 -16.13 16.30 -13.28
C THR A 245 -14.92 16.75 -14.10
N LYS A 246 -14.31 15.85 -14.87
CA LYS A 246 -13.12 16.05 -15.71
C LYS A 246 -11.96 16.73 -14.96
N TRP A 247 -11.77 16.34 -13.71
CA TRP A 247 -10.75 16.94 -12.86
C TRP A 247 -9.36 16.39 -13.20
N TYR A 248 -9.29 15.09 -13.53
CA TYR A 248 -8.03 14.40 -13.69
C TYR A 248 -7.67 14.09 -15.15
N ASN A 249 -6.37 14.07 -15.42
CA ASN A 249 -5.81 13.62 -16.69
C ASN A 249 -5.39 12.13 -16.59
N ASN A 250 -4.76 11.62 -17.64
CA ASN A 250 -4.34 10.22 -17.71
C ASN A 250 -3.31 9.82 -16.65
N ASP A 251 -2.43 10.73 -16.21
CA ASP A 251 -1.39 10.42 -15.20
C ASP A 251 -2.04 10.00 -13.87
N TYR A 252 -3.08 10.73 -13.48
CA TYR A 252 -3.87 10.46 -12.27
C TYR A 252 -4.63 9.15 -12.38
N TYR A 253 -5.26 8.89 -13.53
CA TYR A 253 -5.95 7.64 -13.77
C TYR A 253 -4.99 6.46 -13.75
N ASN A 254 -3.80 6.60 -14.33
CA ASN A 254 -2.77 5.56 -14.37
C ASN A 254 -2.25 5.24 -12.96
N ALA A 255 -1.99 6.27 -12.14
CA ALA A 255 -1.62 6.11 -10.74
C ALA A 255 -2.70 5.35 -9.93
N LEU A 256 -3.97 5.73 -10.08
CA LEU A 256 -5.10 5.07 -9.41
C LEU A 256 -5.29 3.62 -9.88
N LYS A 257 -5.23 3.38 -11.19
CA LYS A 257 -5.30 2.04 -11.79
C LYS A 257 -4.20 1.14 -11.23
N LEU A 258 -2.95 1.61 -11.21
CA LEU A 258 -1.83 0.83 -10.68
C LEU A 258 -2.04 0.50 -9.20
N LEU A 259 -2.39 1.48 -8.38
CA LEU A 259 -2.65 1.27 -6.94
C LEU A 259 -3.76 0.23 -6.69
N SER A 260 -4.78 0.20 -7.55
CA SER A 260 -5.89 -0.76 -7.43
C SER A 260 -5.49 -2.22 -7.64
N THR A 261 -4.33 -2.47 -8.27
CA THR A 261 -3.80 -3.83 -8.51
C THR A 261 -2.88 -4.34 -7.39
N ALA A 262 -2.61 -3.50 -6.39
CA ALA A 262 -1.68 -3.82 -5.31
C ALA A 262 -2.13 -5.05 -4.50
N PRO A 263 -1.20 -5.87 -3.97
CA PRO A 263 -1.55 -6.95 -3.07
C PRO A 263 -2.00 -6.44 -1.70
N LEU A 264 -2.38 -7.38 -0.82
CA LEU A 264 -2.80 -7.06 0.54
C LEU A 264 -1.65 -6.41 1.33
N ALA A 265 -2.00 -5.46 2.19
CA ALA A 265 -1.03 -4.71 2.98
C ALA A 265 -0.33 -5.62 4.00
N ALA A 266 1.00 -5.55 4.03
CA ALA A 266 1.84 -6.26 5.00
C ALA A 266 1.46 -5.96 6.47
N ASN A 267 1.07 -4.70 6.73
CA ASN A 267 0.71 -4.22 8.05
C ASN A 267 -0.53 -4.90 8.64
N THR A 268 -1.40 -5.49 7.81
CA THR A 268 -2.56 -6.25 8.30
C THR A 268 -2.14 -7.40 9.22
N ILE A 269 -0.95 -7.99 9.02
CA ILE A 269 -0.38 -9.02 9.89
C ILE A 269 -0.06 -8.47 11.29
N VAL A 270 0.44 -7.24 11.38
CA VAL A 270 0.72 -6.57 12.67
C VAL A 270 -0.60 -6.32 13.39
N ILE A 271 -1.60 -5.78 12.68
CA ILE A 271 -2.90 -5.46 13.25
C ILE A 271 -3.63 -6.74 13.71
N ALA A 272 -3.52 -7.83 12.95
CA ALA A 272 -4.07 -9.13 13.33
C ALA A 272 -3.42 -9.69 14.62
N ASN A 273 -2.10 -9.54 14.76
CA ASN A 273 -1.39 -9.90 16.00
C ASN A 273 -1.89 -9.10 17.20
N LEU A 274 -2.07 -7.77 17.06
CA LEU A 274 -2.59 -6.91 18.12
C LEU A 274 -4.01 -7.29 18.56
N GLN A 275 -4.85 -7.73 17.61
CA GLN A 275 -6.20 -8.23 17.88
C GLN A 275 -6.24 -9.68 18.37
N LYS A 276 -5.10 -10.38 18.42
CA LYS A 276 -5.03 -11.84 18.64
C LYS A 276 -5.95 -12.62 17.70
N PHE A 277 -6.16 -12.10 16.50
CA PHE A 277 -7.01 -12.69 15.48
C PHE A 277 -6.15 -13.49 14.52
N TYR A 278 -6.06 -14.81 14.76
CA TYR A 278 -5.40 -15.82 13.91
C TYR A 278 -4.31 -15.25 12.97
N PRO A 279 -3.23 -14.68 13.53
CA PRO A 279 -2.22 -13.96 12.76
C PRO A 279 -1.58 -14.85 11.69
N GLU A 280 -1.54 -16.17 11.91
CA GLU A 280 -1.10 -17.18 10.95
C GLU A 280 -1.95 -17.18 9.67
N LYS A 281 -3.27 -17.14 9.82
CA LYS A 281 -4.23 -17.14 8.70
C LYS A 281 -4.14 -15.85 7.88
N VAL A 282 -3.99 -14.71 8.57
CA VAL A 282 -3.83 -13.41 7.91
C VAL A 282 -2.50 -13.35 7.17
N ALA A 283 -1.40 -13.78 7.79
CA ALA A 283 -0.10 -13.81 7.15
C ALA A 283 -0.05 -14.75 5.94
N ALA A 284 -0.65 -15.94 6.03
CA ALA A 284 -0.79 -16.85 4.90
C ALA A 284 -1.59 -16.21 3.75
N THR A 285 -2.70 -15.53 4.07
CA THR A 285 -3.53 -14.82 3.07
C THR A 285 -2.77 -13.69 2.39
N VAL A 286 -2.00 -12.89 3.15
CA VAL A 286 -1.15 -11.83 2.60
C VAL A 286 -0.08 -12.43 1.68
N PHE A 287 0.59 -13.51 2.09
CA PHE A 287 1.57 -14.19 1.25
C PHE A 287 0.97 -14.78 -0.03
N LEU A 288 -0.21 -15.40 0.06
CA LEU A 288 -0.93 -15.87 -1.14
C LEU A 288 -1.26 -14.70 -2.08
N SER A 289 -1.62 -13.54 -1.54
CA SER A 289 -1.89 -12.35 -2.37
C SER A 289 -0.63 -11.86 -3.10
N LEU A 290 0.54 -11.97 -2.46
CA LEU A 290 1.84 -11.66 -3.05
C LEU A 290 2.20 -12.63 -4.20
N LEU A 291 1.89 -13.92 -4.05
CA LEU A 291 2.06 -14.90 -5.13
C LEU A 291 1.07 -14.67 -6.28
N PHE A 292 -0.18 -14.33 -5.95
CA PHE A 292 -1.23 -14.08 -6.95
C PHE A 292 -0.90 -12.89 -7.86
N VAL A 293 -0.37 -11.80 -7.28
CA VAL A 293 -0.02 -10.60 -8.07
C VAL A 293 1.12 -10.82 -9.06
N VAL A 294 1.92 -11.88 -8.94
CA VAL A 294 2.95 -12.24 -9.93
C VAL A 294 2.38 -12.35 -11.34
N ILE A 295 1.16 -12.87 -11.47
CA ILE A 295 0.48 -13.00 -12.77
C ILE A 295 -0.63 -11.96 -12.90
N TYR A 296 -1.39 -11.71 -11.83
CA TYR A 296 -2.52 -10.80 -11.87
C TYR A 296 -2.11 -9.37 -12.22
N MET A 297 -1.05 -8.83 -11.59
CA MET A 297 -0.66 -7.44 -11.78
C MET A 297 -0.10 -7.16 -13.18
N PRO A 298 0.87 -7.93 -13.72
CA PRO A 298 1.32 -7.73 -15.10
C PRO A 298 0.18 -7.81 -16.12
N THR A 299 -0.77 -8.72 -15.91
CA THR A 299 -1.97 -8.86 -16.75
C THR A 299 -2.84 -7.61 -16.68
N MET A 300 -3.22 -7.19 -15.48
CA MET A 300 -4.09 -6.04 -15.26
C MET A 300 -3.44 -4.73 -15.73
N VAL A 301 -2.16 -4.53 -15.43
CA VAL A 301 -1.41 -3.36 -15.86
C VAL A 301 -1.29 -3.31 -17.39
N SER A 302 -1.08 -4.45 -18.06
CA SER A 302 -1.04 -4.50 -19.53
C SER A 302 -2.39 -4.13 -20.18
N ILE A 303 -3.50 -4.37 -19.49
CA ILE A 303 -4.85 -3.99 -19.94
C ILE A 303 -5.13 -2.53 -19.61
N PHE A 304 -4.81 -2.09 -18.40
CA PHE A 304 -5.17 -0.77 -17.87
C PHE A 304 -4.29 0.37 -18.38
N LEU A 305 -3.02 0.07 -18.65
CA LEU A 305 -1.99 1.02 -19.05
C LEU A 305 -1.46 0.69 -20.46
N SER A 306 -2.33 0.20 -21.35
CA SER A 306 -1.98 -0.09 -22.75
C SER A 306 -1.37 1.10 -23.48
N ASP A 307 -1.73 2.31 -23.05
CA ASP A 307 -1.38 3.57 -23.68
C ASP A 307 0.03 4.05 -23.32
N LEU A 308 0.72 3.36 -22.39
CA LEU A 308 2.13 3.61 -22.04
C LEU A 308 3.11 2.85 -22.95
N ASN A 309 2.62 2.12 -23.97
CA ASN A 309 3.48 1.41 -24.93
C ASN A 309 4.01 2.32 -26.04
#